data_AF-A0A7L3M3Z9-F1
#
_entry.id   AF-A0A7L3M3Z9-F1
#
_cell.length_a   1.000
_cell.length_b   1.000
_cell.length_c   1.000
_cell.angle_alpha   90.00
_cell.angle_beta   90.00
_cell.angle_gamma   90.00
#
_symmetry.space_group_name_H-M   'P 1'
#
loop_
_entity.id
_entity.type
_entity.pdbx_description
1 polymer ?
#
loop_
_entity_poly.entity_id
_entity_poly.type
_entity_poly.pdbx_seq_one_letter_code
_entity_poly.pdbx_strand_id
1 'polypeptide(L)'
;RLLMHHIRDCLPELKTRINVLAAQYQSLLNSYGEPVEDKSATLLQLITKFATEYCNTIEGTAKYIETSELCGGARICYIFHETFGRTLESVDPLGGLNTIDILTAIRNATGPRPALFVPEVSFELLVKRQIKRLEEPSLRCVELVHEEMQRIIQHCSNYSTQELLRFPKLHDAIVEVVTCLLRRRLPVTNEMV
;
A
#
# COMPACT_ATOMS: atom_id res chain seq x y z
N ARG A 1 31.50 29.74 -59.87
CA ARG A 1 31.25 28.27 -59.69
C ARG A 1 31.67 27.75 -58.31
N LEU A 2 32.53 28.44 -57.54
CA LEU A 2 32.94 28.06 -56.18
C LEU A 2 31.78 28.00 -55.16
N LEU A 3 30.85 28.96 -55.21
CA LEU A 3 29.75 29.07 -54.25
C LEU A 3 28.82 27.83 -54.27
N MET A 4 28.47 27.35 -55.46
CA MET A 4 27.60 26.18 -55.64
C MET A 4 28.26 24.87 -55.17
N HIS A 5 29.60 24.78 -55.25
CA HIS A 5 30.33 23.62 -54.76
C HIS A 5 30.35 23.62 -53.23
N HIS A 6 30.70 24.77 -52.62
CA HIS A 6 30.69 24.93 -51.18
C HIS A 6 29.31 24.67 -50.56
N ILE A 7 28.23 25.15 -51.21
CA ILE A 7 26.85 24.82 -50.80
C ILE A 7 26.62 23.31 -50.83
N ARG A 8 27.00 22.60 -51.92
CA ARG A 8 26.84 21.14 -51.99
C ARG A 8 27.63 20.39 -50.92
N ASP A 9 28.81 20.87 -50.57
CA ASP A 9 29.65 20.22 -49.56
C ASP A 9 29.06 20.36 -48.14
N CYS A 10 28.34 21.45 -47.86
CA CYS A 10 27.66 21.69 -46.59
C CYS A 10 26.24 21.06 -46.49
N LEU A 11 25.60 20.73 -47.62
CA LEU A 11 24.24 20.16 -47.62
C LEU A 11 24.11 18.82 -46.86
N PRO A 12 25.06 17.86 -46.95
CA PRO A 12 25.02 16.62 -46.17
C PRO A 12 25.00 16.87 -44.66
N GLU A 13 25.83 17.80 -44.18
CA GLU A 13 25.93 18.15 -42.76
C GLU A 13 24.68 18.88 -42.27
N LEU A 14 24.11 19.77 -43.11
CA LEU A 14 22.81 20.38 -42.83
C LEU A 14 21.71 19.31 -42.72
N LYS A 15 21.68 18.34 -43.63
CA LYS A 15 20.70 17.24 -43.63
C LYS A 15 20.83 16.36 -42.39
N THR A 16 22.05 15.97 -42.00
CA THR A 16 22.25 15.18 -40.78
C THR A 16 21.80 15.95 -39.54
N ARG A 17 22.11 17.24 -39.44
CA ARG A 17 21.66 18.08 -38.32
C ARG A 17 20.14 18.21 -38.25
N ILE A 18 19.46 18.40 -39.40
CA ILE A 18 17.99 18.42 -39.46
C ILE A 18 17.41 17.08 -38.99
N ASN A 19 17.96 15.95 -39.43
CA ASN A 19 17.47 14.63 -39.03
C ASN A 19 17.63 14.38 -37.52
N VAL A 20 18.77 14.80 -36.95
CA VAL A 20 19.00 14.71 -35.49
C VAL A 20 17.99 15.56 -34.73
N LEU A 21 17.78 16.82 -35.14
CA LEU A 21 16.81 17.71 -34.51
C LEU A 21 15.37 17.19 -34.66
N ALA A 22 15.01 16.66 -35.83
CA ALA A 22 13.70 16.05 -36.06
C ALA A 22 13.46 14.86 -35.12
N ALA A 23 14.45 13.96 -34.97
CA ALA A 23 14.36 12.84 -34.04
C ALA A 23 14.25 13.30 -32.57
N GLN A 24 15.01 14.33 -32.18
CA GLN A 24 14.95 14.91 -30.83
C GLN A 24 13.56 15.52 -30.55
N TYR A 25 13.02 16.31 -31.48
CA TYR A 25 11.68 16.89 -31.31
C TYR A 25 10.58 15.84 -31.36
N GLN A 26 10.73 14.77 -32.16
CA GLN A 26 9.78 13.67 -32.13
C GLN A 26 9.79 12.94 -30.78
N SER A 27 10.97 12.71 -30.19
CA SER A 27 11.10 12.14 -28.84
C SER A 27 10.41 13.03 -27.79
N LEU A 28 10.60 14.35 -27.90
CA LEU A 28 9.94 15.32 -27.03
C LEU A 28 8.42 15.29 -27.20
N LEU A 29 7.90 15.24 -28.43
CA LEU A 29 6.46 15.11 -28.68
C LEU A 29 5.89 13.83 -28.08
N ASN A 30 6.59 12.71 -28.23
CA ASN A 30 6.18 11.43 -27.64
C ASN A 30 6.07 11.50 -26.11
N SER A 31 6.87 12.35 -25.44
CA SER A 31 6.80 12.55 -23.98
C SER A 31 5.52 13.26 -23.52
N TYR A 32 4.89 14.07 -24.37
CA TYR A 32 3.63 14.75 -24.06
C TYR A 32 2.39 13.88 -24.33
N GLY A 33 2.58 12.73 -25.00
CA GLY A 33 1.51 11.84 -25.45
C GLY A 33 0.68 12.40 -26.61
N GLU A 34 -0.35 11.66 -27.00
CA GLU A 34 -1.20 12.01 -28.14
C GLU A 34 -2.37 12.91 -27.73
N PRO A 35 -2.84 13.84 -28.60
CA PRO A 35 -4.03 14.63 -28.32
C PRO A 35 -5.24 13.73 -28.02
N VAL A 36 -6.01 14.09 -26.99
CA VAL A 36 -7.19 13.31 -26.60
C VAL A 36 -8.36 13.66 -27.51
N GLU A 37 -8.66 12.77 -28.46
CA GLU A 37 -9.81 12.91 -29.35
C GLU A 37 -11.12 12.48 -28.66
N ASP A 38 -11.12 11.31 -28.01
CA ASP A 38 -12.26 10.80 -27.24
C ASP A 38 -12.01 10.87 -25.73
N LYS A 39 -12.51 11.94 -25.11
CA LYS A 39 -12.37 12.17 -23.67
C LYS A 39 -12.99 11.06 -22.82
N SER A 40 -14.09 10.46 -23.28
CA SER A 40 -14.83 9.46 -22.51
C SER A 40 -14.10 8.12 -22.48
N ALA A 41 -13.63 7.67 -23.65
CA ALA A 41 -12.85 6.45 -23.76
C ALA A 41 -11.50 6.59 -23.03
N THR A 42 -10.80 7.72 -23.21
CA THR A 42 -9.52 7.96 -22.52
C THR A 42 -9.67 7.97 -21.00
N LEU A 43 -10.72 8.61 -20.46
CA LEU A 43 -10.99 8.60 -19.03
C LEU A 43 -11.15 7.17 -18.48
N LEU A 44 -12.00 6.36 -19.13
CA LEU A 44 -12.23 4.98 -18.73
C LEU A 44 -10.96 4.13 -18.84
N GLN A 45 -10.19 4.30 -19.92
CA GLN A 45 -8.91 3.60 -20.09
C GLN A 45 -7.92 3.93 -18.98
N LEU A 46 -7.79 5.21 -18.60
CA LEU A 46 -6.89 5.63 -17.52
C LEU A 46 -7.31 5.05 -16.17
N ILE A 47 -8.62 5.10 -15.85
CA ILE A 47 -9.15 4.50 -14.61
C ILE A 47 -8.91 2.98 -14.59
N THR A 48 -9.20 2.28 -15.68
CA THR A 48 -9.02 0.84 -15.79
C THR A 48 -7.55 0.45 -15.70
N LYS A 49 -6.64 1.19 -16.35
CA LYS A 49 -5.19 0.97 -16.24
C LYS A 49 -4.73 1.14 -14.80
N PHE A 50 -5.10 2.25 -14.15
CA PHE A 50 -4.74 2.51 -12.75
C PHE A 50 -5.25 1.39 -11.82
N ALA A 51 -6.53 1.02 -11.93
CA ALA A 51 -7.12 -0.01 -11.07
C ALA A 51 -6.46 -1.38 -11.29
N THR A 52 -6.18 -1.74 -12.54
CA THR A 52 -5.46 -2.98 -12.88
C THR A 52 -4.06 -2.98 -12.27
N GLU A 53 -3.29 -1.91 -12.45
CA GLU A 53 -1.93 -1.85 -11.90
C GLU A 53 -1.92 -1.81 -10.36
N TYR A 54 -2.89 -1.13 -9.73
CA TYR A 54 -3.05 -1.14 -8.27
C TYR A 54 -3.27 -2.56 -7.73
N CYS A 55 -4.18 -3.33 -8.35
CA CYS A 55 -4.40 -4.73 -8.01
C CYS A 55 -3.15 -5.58 -8.28
N ASN A 56 -2.50 -5.40 -9.43
CA ASN A 56 -1.28 -6.15 -9.76
C ASN A 56 -0.14 -5.87 -8.77
N THR A 57 -0.01 -4.65 -8.23
CA THR A 57 0.99 -4.33 -7.20
C THR A 57 0.68 -5.05 -5.88
N ILE A 58 -0.60 -5.20 -5.53
CA ILE A 58 -1.02 -6.01 -4.37
C ILE A 58 -0.73 -7.50 -4.62
N GLU A 59 -0.95 -7.99 -5.84
CA GLU A 59 -0.68 -9.39 -6.20
C GLU A 59 0.81 -9.70 -6.40
N GLY A 60 1.66 -8.68 -6.52
CA GLY A 60 3.08 -8.83 -6.85
C GLY A 60 3.34 -9.17 -8.33
N THR A 61 2.36 -8.92 -9.21
CA THR A 61 2.40 -9.17 -10.66
C THR A 61 2.52 -7.89 -11.48
N ALA A 62 2.72 -6.74 -10.82
CA ALA A 62 2.88 -5.45 -11.46
C ALA A 62 4.05 -5.47 -12.45
N LYS A 63 3.90 -4.73 -13.57
CA LYS A 63 4.96 -4.62 -14.59
C LYS A 63 6.20 -3.90 -14.05
N TYR A 64 6.00 -2.99 -13.10
CA TYR A 64 7.06 -2.22 -12.47
C TYR A 64 7.30 -2.72 -11.05
N ILE A 65 8.21 -3.70 -10.94
CA ILE A 65 8.66 -4.24 -9.66
C ILE A 65 9.84 -3.40 -9.18
N GLU A 66 9.63 -2.64 -8.11
CA GLU A 66 10.69 -1.89 -7.45
C GLU A 66 11.64 -2.84 -6.70
N THR A 67 12.96 -2.65 -6.85
CA THR A 67 13.99 -3.52 -6.27
C THR A 67 14.71 -2.90 -5.06
N SER A 68 14.38 -1.66 -4.71
CA SER A 68 14.99 -0.89 -3.60
C SER A 68 14.36 -1.23 -2.25
N GLU A 69 13.02 -1.31 -2.18
CA GLU A 69 12.27 -1.54 -0.96
C GLU A 69 11.14 -2.57 -1.17
N LEU A 70 10.81 -3.30 -0.11
CA LEU A 70 9.65 -4.19 -0.08
C LEU A 70 8.36 -3.38 -0.05
N CYS A 71 7.56 -3.46 -1.11
CA CYS A 71 6.27 -2.79 -1.24
C CYS A 71 5.16 -3.75 -1.69
N GLY A 72 3.91 -3.28 -1.70
CA GLY A 72 2.77 -4.01 -2.23
C GLY A 72 2.44 -5.26 -1.43
N GLY A 73 2.10 -6.35 -2.14
CA GLY A 73 1.70 -7.62 -1.52
C GLY A 73 2.76 -8.23 -0.60
N ALA A 74 4.03 -8.19 -1.01
CA ALA A 74 5.11 -8.78 -0.24
C ALA A 74 5.34 -8.01 1.08
N ARG A 75 5.13 -6.69 1.08
CA ARG A 75 5.20 -5.87 2.30
C ARG A 75 4.05 -6.16 3.25
N ILE A 76 2.85 -6.37 2.73
CA ILE A 76 1.70 -6.82 3.55
C ILE A 76 2.00 -8.19 4.18
N CYS A 77 2.58 -9.13 3.44
CA CYS A 77 3.00 -10.42 3.97
C CYS A 77 4.03 -10.28 5.11
N TYR A 78 5.00 -9.38 4.95
CA TYR A 78 5.97 -9.05 6.00
C TYR A 78 5.29 -8.45 7.24
N ILE A 79 4.31 -7.57 7.08
CA ILE A 79 3.54 -7.00 8.20
C ILE A 79 2.85 -8.13 8.99
N PHE A 80 2.24 -9.11 8.32
CA PHE A 80 1.56 -10.21 9.02
C PHE A 80 2.52 -11.15 9.77
N HIS A 81 3.67 -11.49 9.20
CA HIS A 81 4.54 -12.51 9.79
C HIS A 81 5.64 -11.88 10.65
N GLU A 82 6.45 -11.01 10.06
CA GLU A 82 7.66 -10.49 10.69
C GLU A 82 7.37 -9.33 11.65
N THR A 83 6.25 -8.63 11.47
CA THR A 83 5.83 -7.56 12.40
C THR A 83 4.79 -8.10 13.39
N PHE A 84 3.62 -8.48 12.91
CA PHE A 84 2.51 -8.90 13.76
C PHE A 84 2.77 -10.23 14.46
N GLY A 85 3.22 -11.26 13.73
CA GLY A 85 3.58 -12.55 14.32
C GLY A 85 4.61 -12.42 15.45
N ARG A 86 5.73 -11.73 15.19
CA ARG A 86 6.74 -11.45 16.23
C ARG A 86 6.20 -10.61 17.39
N THR A 87 5.30 -9.66 17.12
CA THR A 87 4.66 -8.86 18.17
C THR A 87 3.83 -9.75 19.08
N LEU A 88 3.03 -10.67 18.52
CA LEU A 88 2.26 -11.63 19.30
C LEU A 88 3.15 -12.58 20.10
N GLU A 89 4.24 -13.09 19.52
CA GLU A 89 5.20 -13.94 20.23
C GLU A 89 5.87 -13.22 21.42
N SER A 90 6.01 -11.90 21.34
CA SER A 90 6.54 -11.08 22.44
C SER A 90 5.54 -10.82 23.57
N VAL A 91 4.25 -11.12 23.38
CA VAL A 91 3.25 -11.01 24.44
C VAL A 91 3.48 -12.14 25.43
N ASP A 92 4.08 -11.80 26.58
CA ASP A 92 4.34 -12.77 27.64
C ASP A 92 3.02 -13.46 28.08
N PRO A 93 2.89 -14.79 27.90
CA PRO A 93 1.67 -15.53 28.24
C PRO A 93 1.41 -15.58 29.75
N LEU A 94 2.43 -15.34 30.57
CA LEU A 94 2.34 -15.29 32.04
C LEU A 94 2.40 -13.85 32.57
N GLY A 95 2.52 -12.86 31.68
CA GLY A 95 2.60 -11.45 32.03
C GLY A 95 1.38 -11.00 32.82
N GLY A 96 1.61 -10.42 34.00
CA GLY A 96 0.52 -9.97 34.89
C GLY A 96 -0.22 -11.10 35.63
N LEU A 97 0.28 -12.34 35.58
CA LEU A 97 -0.23 -13.49 36.35
C LEU A 97 0.65 -13.76 37.58
N ASN A 98 0.63 -12.87 38.56
CA ASN A 98 1.34 -13.12 39.82
C ASN A 98 0.56 -14.13 40.68
N THR A 99 1.27 -14.97 41.44
CA THR A 99 0.67 -15.94 42.35
C THR A 99 -0.32 -15.30 43.32
N ILE A 100 -0.01 -14.10 43.84
CA ILE A 100 -0.89 -13.36 44.75
C ILE A 100 -2.17 -12.93 44.04
N ASP A 101 -2.07 -12.45 42.80
CA ASP A 101 -3.23 -12.00 42.01
C ASP A 101 -4.13 -13.19 41.62
N ILE A 102 -3.53 -14.33 41.29
CA ILE A 102 -4.25 -15.59 41.00
C ILE A 102 -5.02 -16.04 42.25
N LEU A 103 -4.34 -16.13 43.40
CA LEU A 103 -4.98 -16.54 44.67
C LEU A 103 -6.08 -15.57 45.08
N THR A 104 -5.89 -14.27 44.83
CA THR A 104 -6.90 -13.24 45.09
C THR A 104 -8.10 -13.39 44.15
N ALA A 105 -7.87 -13.65 42.86
CA ALA A 105 -8.93 -13.92 41.90
C ALA A 105 -9.73 -15.17 42.27
N ILE A 106 -9.07 -16.24 42.75
CA ILE A 106 -9.72 -17.46 43.25
C ILE A 106 -10.62 -17.14 44.45
N ARG A 107 -10.10 -16.43 45.45
CA ARG A 107 -10.88 -16.04 46.64
C ARG A 107 -12.09 -15.17 46.28
N ASN A 108 -11.91 -14.21 45.38
CA ASN A 108 -12.99 -13.36 44.90
C ASN A 108 -14.05 -14.13 44.10
N ALA A 109 -13.63 -15.10 43.26
CA ALA A 109 -14.54 -15.96 42.51
C ALA A 109 -15.34 -16.91 43.42
N THR A 110 -14.74 -17.39 44.51
CA THR A 110 -15.42 -18.19 45.54
C THR A 110 -16.51 -17.38 46.26
N GLY A 111 -16.26 -16.09 46.45
CA GLY A 111 -17.21 -15.17 47.08
C GLY A 111 -17.48 -15.52 48.55
N PRO A 112 -18.71 -15.31 49.05
CA PRO A 112 -19.02 -15.46 50.48
C PRO A 112 -19.25 -16.91 50.92
N ARG A 113 -19.26 -17.88 50.01
CA ARG A 113 -19.59 -19.27 50.30
C ARG A 113 -18.30 -20.09 50.51
N PRO A 114 -18.29 -21.06 51.44
CA PRO A 114 -17.19 -22.01 51.51
C PRO A 114 -17.15 -22.85 50.24
N ALA A 115 -15.95 -23.04 49.68
CA ALA A 115 -15.73 -23.87 48.49
C ALA A 115 -14.82 -25.06 48.83
N LEU A 116 -15.15 -26.22 48.27
CA LEU A 116 -14.34 -27.44 48.36
C LEU A 116 -13.24 -27.48 47.28
N PHE A 117 -13.45 -26.75 46.18
CA PHE A 117 -12.57 -26.73 45.01
C PHE A 117 -12.39 -25.29 44.49
N VAL A 118 -11.37 -25.08 43.65
CA VAL A 118 -11.11 -23.80 43.00
C VAL A 118 -12.17 -23.53 41.92
N PRO A 119 -12.82 -22.35 41.90
CA PRO A 119 -13.81 -22.03 40.87
C PRO A 119 -13.21 -21.83 39.47
N GLU A 120 -13.80 -22.45 38.45
CA GLU A 120 -13.41 -22.31 37.04
C GLU A 120 -13.45 -20.86 36.54
N VAL A 121 -14.40 -20.06 37.05
CA VAL A 121 -14.58 -18.65 36.69
C VAL A 121 -13.32 -17.82 36.94
N SER A 122 -12.51 -18.16 37.96
CA SER A 122 -11.25 -17.47 38.23
C SER A 122 -10.26 -17.65 37.08
N PHE A 123 -10.17 -18.86 36.52
CA PHE A 123 -9.34 -19.15 35.37
C PHE A 123 -9.88 -18.47 34.11
N GLU A 124 -11.19 -18.56 33.84
CA GLU A 124 -11.79 -17.88 32.68
C GLU A 124 -11.49 -16.37 32.68
N LEU A 125 -11.58 -15.72 33.85
CA LEU A 125 -11.31 -14.29 33.98
C LEU A 125 -9.84 -13.96 33.69
N LEU A 126 -8.91 -14.78 34.19
CA LEU A 126 -7.48 -14.60 33.93
C LEU A 126 -7.13 -14.82 32.46
N VAL A 127 -7.70 -15.85 31.82
CA VAL A 127 -7.52 -16.11 30.38
C VAL A 127 -8.11 -14.98 29.54
N LYS A 128 -9.32 -14.49 29.84
CA LYS A 128 -9.93 -13.34 29.15
C LYS A 128 -9.06 -12.09 29.23
N ARG A 129 -8.38 -11.85 30.38
CA ARG A 129 -7.40 -10.76 30.50
C ARG A 129 -6.21 -10.93 29.58
N GLN A 130 -5.69 -12.15 29.43
CA GLN A 130 -4.59 -12.42 28.50
C GLN A 130 -5.02 -12.25 27.04
N ILE A 131 -6.21 -12.76 26.67
CA ILE A 131 -6.77 -12.60 25.32
C ILE A 131 -6.94 -11.11 24.98
N LYS A 132 -7.42 -10.30 25.93
CA LYS A 132 -7.61 -8.85 25.71
C LYS A 132 -6.30 -8.11 25.38
N ARG A 133 -5.15 -8.60 25.83
CA ARG A 133 -3.84 -8.02 25.48
C ARG A 133 -3.47 -8.21 24.01
N LEU A 134 -4.16 -9.11 23.30
CA LEU A 134 -3.93 -9.37 21.87
C LEU A 134 -4.70 -8.38 20.97
N GLU A 135 -5.65 -7.62 21.52
CA GLU A 135 -6.50 -6.67 20.78
C GLU A 135 -5.67 -5.52 20.20
N GLU A 136 -4.90 -4.83 21.04
CA GLU A 136 -4.06 -3.69 20.63
C GLU A 136 -3.06 -4.03 19.51
N PRO A 137 -2.22 -5.08 19.60
CA PRO A 137 -1.30 -5.43 18.51
C PRO A 137 -2.02 -5.85 17.23
N SER A 138 -3.23 -6.42 17.34
CA SER A 138 -4.04 -6.81 16.16
C SER A 138 -4.62 -5.60 15.45
N LEU A 139 -5.17 -4.62 16.19
CA LEU A 139 -5.61 -3.35 15.61
C LEU A 139 -4.45 -2.57 14.99
N ARG A 140 -3.28 -2.58 15.64
CA ARG A 140 -2.07 -1.96 15.08
C ARG A 140 -1.64 -2.62 13.76
N CYS A 141 -1.80 -3.94 13.63
CA CYS A 141 -1.55 -4.64 12.36
C CYS A 141 -2.47 -4.12 11.24
N VAL A 142 -3.76 -3.92 11.52
CA VAL A 142 -4.72 -3.36 10.55
C VAL A 142 -4.30 -1.96 10.10
N GLU A 143 -3.87 -1.10 11.02
CA GLU A 143 -3.37 0.24 10.70
C GLU A 143 -2.14 0.20 9.78
N LEU A 144 -1.19 -0.70 10.05
CA LEU A 144 0.02 -0.85 9.23
C LEU A 144 -0.31 -1.32 7.81
N VAL A 145 -1.27 -2.24 7.66
CA VAL A 145 -1.75 -2.67 6.34
C VAL A 145 -2.47 -1.51 5.64
N HIS A 146 -3.27 -0.73 6.35
CA HIS A 146 -3.93 0.46 5.79
C HIS A 146 -2.91 1.48 5.26
N GLU A 147 -1.83 1.72 6.00
CA GLU A 147 -0.74 2.59 5.58
C GLU A 147 -0.05 2.06 4.31
N GLU A 148 0.23 0.75 4.25
CA GLU A 148 0.82 0.13 3.05
C GLU A 148 -0.11 0.26 1.84
N MET A 149 -1.42 0.03 2.01
CA MET A 149 -2.41 0.19 0.94
C MET A 149 -2.46 1.63 0.40
N GLN A 150 -2.17 2.63 1.24
CA GLN A 150 -2.00 4.02 0.79
C GLN A 150 -0.69 4.25 0.05
N ARG A 151 0.43 3.64 0.48
CA ARG A 151 1.72 3.73 -0.23
C ARG A 151 1.63 3.17 -1.65
N ILE A 152 0.87 2.10 -1.87
CA ILE A 152 0.64 1.53 -3.20
C ILE A 152 0.05 2.57 -4.17
N ILE A 153 -0.80 3.48 -3.69
CA ILE A 153 -1.38 4.55 -4.53
C ILE A 153 -0.27 5.43 -5.11
N GLN A 154 0.72 5.80 -4.29
CA GLN A 154 1.85 6.63 -4.71
C GLN A 154 2.73 5.89 -5.70
N HIS A 155 2.98 4.59 -5.48
CA HIS A 155 3.72 3.73 -6.40
C HIS A 155 3.07 3.67 -7.79
N CYS A 156 1.78 3.34 -7.85
CA CYS A 156 1.04 3.23 -9.10
C CYS A 156 0.93 4.57 -9.84
N SER A 157 0.88 5.68 -9.11
CA SER A 157 0.77 7.02 -9.69
C SER A 157 2.08 7.51 -10.29
N ASN A 158 3.21 7.25 -9.63
CA ASN A 158 4.51 7.75 -10.05
C ASN A 158 5.17 6.91 -11.15
N TYR A 159 5.01 5.58 -11.11
CA TYR A 159 5.77 4.66 -11.96
C TYR A 159 4.92 3.96 -13.01
N SER A 160 3.72 3.49 -12.64
CA SER A 160 2.89 2.68 -13.53
C SER A 160 2.00 3.50 -14.46
N THR A 161 1.67 4.74 -14.09
CA THR A 161 0.64 5.52 -14.80
C THR A 161 1.09 6.95 -15.14
N GLN A 162 2.26 7.11 -15.74
CA GLN A 162 2.77 8.45 -16.11
C GLN A 162 1.84 9.23 -17.06
N GLU A 163 0.99 8.54 -17.83
CA GLU A 163 -0.07 9.15 -18.64
C GLU A 163 -1.05 10.01 -17.79
N LEU A 164 -1.26 9.69 -16.51
CA LEU A 164 -2.10 10.47 -15.58
C LEU A 164 -1.50 11.83 -15.25
N LEU A 165 -0.17 12.01 -15.36
CA LEU A 165 0.48 13.31 -15.12
C LEU A 165 0.03 14.38 -16.12
N ARG A 166 -0.50 13.96 -17.28
CA ARG A 166 -1.12 14.86 -18.27
C ARG A 166 -2.46 15.41 -17.79
N PHE A 167 -3.09 14.78 -16.79
CA PHE A 167 -4.38 15.14 -16.22
C PHE A 167 -4.29 15.28 -14.68
N PRO A 168 -3.61 16.30 -14.14
CA PRO A 168 -3.37 16.43 -12.70
C PRO A 168 -4.64 16.40 -11.84
N LYS A 169 -5.72 17.06 -12.31
CA LYS A 169 -7.01 17.05 -11.62
C LYS A 169 -7.65 15.65 -11.56
N LEU A 170 -7.47 14.84 -12.61
CA LEU A 170 -7.98 13.47 -12.64
C LEU A 170 -7.15 12.59 -11.70
N HIS A 171 -5.82 12.74 -11.75
CA HIS A 171 -4.91 12.06 -10.83
C HIS A 171 -5.33 12.30 -9.37
N ASP A 172 -5.48 13.56 -8.95
CA ASP A 172 -5.83 13.90 -7.57
C ASP A 172 -7.19 13.32 -7.17
N ALA A 173 -8.18 13.36 -8.09
CA ALA A 173 -9.49 12.77 -7.87
C ALA A 173 -9.45 11.24 -7.70
N ILE A 174 -8.62 10.53 -8.49
CA ILE A 174 -8.42 9.08 -8.34
C ILE A 174 -7.82 8.76 -6.98
N VAL A 175 -6.75 9.47 -6.59
CA VAL A 175 -6.09 9.30 -5.28
C VAL A 175 -7.08 9.54 -4.14
N GLU A 176 -7.89 10.60 -4.23
CA GLU A 176 -8.90 10.93 -3.23
C GLU A 176 -9.96 9.83 -3.09
N VAL A 177 -10.50 9.34 -4.21
CA VAL A 177 -11.54 8.28 -4.22
C VAL A 177 -11.00 6.99 -3.60
N VAL A 178 -9.79 6.56 -3.98
CA VAL A 178 -9.18 5.35 -3.42
C VAL A 178 -8.91 5.52 -1.92
N THR A 179 -8.36 6.67 -1.52
CA THR A 179 -8.10 6.96 -0.09
C THR A 179 -9.40 7.00 0.72
N CYS A 180 -10.48 7.53 0.17
CA CYS A 180 -11.80 7.52 0.80
C CYS A 180 -12.36 6.10 0.94
N LEU A 181 -12.19 5.26 -0.09
CA LEU A 181 -12.58 3.86 -0.02
C LEU A 181 -11.82 3.12 1.09
N LEU A 182 -10.49 3.27 1.15
CA LEU A 182 -9.67 2.68 2.20
C LEU A 182 -10.10 3.15 3.59
N ARG A 183 -10.33 4.46 3.77
CA ARG A 183 -10.79 5.03 5.06
C ARG A 183 -12.17 4.51 5.46
N ARG A 184 -13.07 4.29 4.50
CA ARG A 184 -14.40 3.72 4.77
C ARG A 184 -14.34 2.24 5.17
N ARG A 185 -13.36 1.48 4.67
CA ARG A 185 -13.21 0.06 4.99
C ARG A 185 -12.43 -0.20 6.29
N LEU A 186 -11.56 0.73 6.69
CA LEU A 186 -10.80 0.64 7.94
C LEU A 186 -11.65 0.36 9.20
N PRO A 187 -12.70 1.13 9.53
CA PRO A 187 -13.49 0.87 10.74
C PRO A 187 -14.23 -0.47 10.67
N VAL A 188 -14.67 -0.91 9.48
CA VAL A 188 -15.32 -2.21 9.30
C VAL A 188 -14.36 -3.35 9.64
N THR A 189 -13.09 -3.23 9.26
CA THR A 189 -12.07 -4.22 9.63
C THR A 189 -11.73 -4.14 11.11
N ASN A 190 -11.64 -2.93 11.68
CA ASN A 190 -11.41 -2.77 13.11
C ASN A 190 -12.54 -3.33 13.98
N GLU A 191 -13.79 -3.25 13.54
CA GLU A 191 -14.94 -3.85 14.25
C GLU A 191 -14.96 -5.38 14.17
N MET A 192 -14.33 -5.95 13.14
CA MET A 192 -14.25 -7.40 12.93
C MET A 192 -13.13 -8.04 13.77
N VAL A 193 -12.04 -7.30 14.02
CA VAL A 193 -10.87 -7.71 14.81
C VAL A 193 -11.15 -7.55 16.29
#